data_AF-A0A960CT49-F1
#
_entry.id   AF-A0A960CT49-F1
#
_cell.length_a   1.000
_cell.length_b   1.000
_cell.length_c   1.000
_cell.angle_alpha   90.00
_cell.angle_beta   90.00
_cell.angle_gamma   90.00
#
_symmetry.space_group_name_H-M   'P 1'
#
loop_
_entity.id
_entity.type
_entity.pdbx_description
1 polymer ?
#
loop_
_entity_poly.entity_id
_entity_poly.type
_entity_poly.pdbx_seq_one_letter_code
_entity_poly.pdbx_strand_id
1 'polypeptide(L)'
;MTRRTRVDAELVRRGLARSRQQAAELIGAGRVRIDGMPAVKPATAVAVTAALVVEGSDEKTWVSRGAHKLIGALDAFGIDVAGRRCLDAGASTGGFTEVLLDRGAAEVVAVDVGYGQLAWSLRSNPRVRVIERTNVRDLTPAAIGGPVDLTVADLSFISLATVLPALTACCQPHADIVPMVKPQFEVGKDQVGAGGVVSDPRLRGDAVWAVAARASGLGWQTVGVTASPLPGPSGNVEYFLWLRADTDRALTGDELDAAVRRAVAEGPQ
;
A
#
# COMPACT_ATOMS: atom_id res chain seq x y z
N MET A 1 1.69 5.02 -22.80
CA MET A 1 1.59 3.60 -23.20
C MET A 1 1.83 2.75 -21.96
N THR A 2 0.92 1.83 -21.64
CA THR A 2 1.08 0.94 -20.48
C THR A 2 2.31 0.04 -20.72
N ARG A 3 3.30 0.11 -19.82
CA ARG A 3 4.53 -0.69 -19.93
C ARG A 3 4.14 -2.16 -19.97
N ARG A 4 4.54 -2.88 -21.02
CA ARG A 4 4.33 -4.32 -21.16
C ARG A 4 5.62 -5.07 -20.89
N THR A 5 5.50 -6.24 -20.28
CA THR A 5 6.61 -7.14 -20.00
C THR A 5 6.19 -8.58 -20.30
N ARG A 6 7.13 -9.50 -20.35
CA ARG A 6 6.84 -10.93 -20.52
C ARG A 6 6.24 -11.49 -19.23
N VAL A 7 5.20 -12.32 -19.36
CA VAL A 7 4.52 -12.93 -18.21
C VAL A 7 5.47 -13.75 -17.34
N ASP A 8 6.45 -14.45 -17.92
CA ASP A 8 7.45 -15.22 -17.16
C ASP A 8 8.32 -14.34 -16.24
N ALA A 9 8.80 -13.21 -16.75
CA ALA A 9 9.55 -12.22 -15.99
C ALA A 9 8.67 -11.54 -14.95
N GLU A 10 7.40 -11.28 -15.29
CA GLU A 10 6.45 -10.65 -14.38
C GLU A 10 6.05 -11.54 -13.22
N LEU A 11 5.85 -12.84 -13.43
CA LEU A 11 5.61 -13.82 -12.37
C LEU A 11 6.76 -13.83 -11.36
N VAL A 12 8.01 -13.82 -11.82
CA VAL A 12 9.18 -13.76 -10.94
C VAL A 12 9.26 -12.43 -10.21
N ARG A 13 9.09 -11.31 -10.92
CA ARG A 13 9.07 -9.97 -10.32
C ARG A 13 7.98 -9.82 -9.24
N ARG A 14 6.89 -10.57 -9.38
CA ARG A 14 5.77 -10.62 -8.44
C ARG A 14 5.93 -11.63 -7.30
N GLY A 15 6.97 -12.44 -7.31
CA GLY A 15 7.15 -13.52 -6.32
C GLY A 15 6.22 -14.71 -6.54
N LEU A 16 5.48 -14.75 -7.65
CA LEU A 16 4.57 -15.85 -8.01
C LEU A 16 5.33 -17.06 -8.60
N ALA A 17 6.61 -16.88 -8.92
CA ALA A 17 7.54 -17.93 -9.28
C ALA A 17 8.95 -17.56 -8.77
N ARG A 18 9.69 -18.55 -8.25
CA ARG A 18 11.06 -18.39 -7.73
C ARG A 18 12.11 -18.19 -8.82
N SER A 19 11.79 -18.51 -10.07
CA SER A 19 12.67 -18.32 -11.23
C SER A 19 11.88 -18.27 -12.52
N ARG A 20 12.48 -17.74 -13.60
CA ARG A 20 11.83 -17.69 -14.93
C ARG A 20 11.58 -19.10 -15.48
N GLN A 21 12.40 -20.07 -15.07
CA GLN A 21 12.22 -21.47 -15.41
C GLN A 21 10.98 -22.05 -14.73
N GLN A 22 10.82 -21.84 -13.43
CA GLN A 22 9.60 -22.26 -12.72
C GLN A 22 8.35 -21.55 -13.28
N ALA A 23 8.47 -20.26 -13.63
CA ALA A 23 7.37 -19.53 -14.27
C ALA A 23 6.96 -20.17 -15.60
N ALA A 24 7.91 -20.61 -16.41
CA ALA A 24 7.63 -21.31 -17.66
C ALA A 24 6.98 -22.69 -17.43
N GLU A 25 7.41 -23.43 -16.41
CA GLU A 25 6.79 -24.71 -16.00
C GLU A 25 5.34 -24.52 -15.57
N LEU A 26 5.04 -23.50 -14.75
CA LEU A 26 3.68 -23.18 -14.30
C LEU A 26 2.77 -22.79 -15.48
N ILE A 27 3.30 -22.00 -16.42
CA ILE A 27 2.57 -21.63 -17.65
C ILE A 27 2.31 -22.87 -18.51
N GLY A 28 3.33 -23.71 -18.72
CA GLY A 28 3.21 -24.95 -19.49
C GLY A 28 2.23 -25.94 -18.87
N ALA A 29 2.13 -25.96 -17.54
CA ALA A 29 1.16 -26.76 -16.79
C ALA A 29 -0.27 -26.17 -16.81
N GLY A 30 -0.51 -25.05 -17.51
CA GLY A 30 -1.81 -24.39 -17.56
C GLY A 30 -2.21 -23.73 -16.25
N ARG A 31 -1.28 -23.60 -15.29
CA ARG A 31 -1.55 -23.11 -13.93
C ARG A 31 -1.55 -21.60 -13.85
N VAL A 32 -1.22 -20.87 -14.90
CA VAL A 32 -1.13 -19.40 -14.84
C VAL A 32 -2.31 -18.77 -15.56
N ARG A 33 -2.95 -17.78 -14.92
CA ARG A 33 -3.99 -16.94 -15.53
C ARG A 33 -3.54 -15.49 -15.63
N ILE A 34 -3.88 -14.84 -16.74
CA ILE A 34 -3.73 -13.42 -17.02
C ILE A 34 -5.14 -12.86 -17.18
N ASP A 35 -5.57 -11.99 -16.27
CA ASP A 35 -6.91 -11.39 -16.27
C ASP A 35 -8.03 -12.44 -16.40
N GLY A 36 -7.87 -13.58 -15.71
CA GLY A 36 -8.81 -14.71 -15.72
C GLY A 36 -8.65 -15.71 -16.88
N MET A 37 -7.83 -15.38 -17.89
CA MET A 37 -7.59 -16.23 -19.05
C MET A 37 -6.29 -17.03 -18.92
N PRO A 38 -6.22 -18.30 -19.35
CA PRO A 38 -4.99 -19.09 -19.28
C PRO A 38 -3.82 -18.42 -20.02
N ALA A 39 -2.66 -18.35 -19.38
CA ALA A 39 -1.41 -17.97 -20.03
C ALA A 39 -0.93 -19.14 -20.89
N VAL A 40 -0.68 -18.88 -22.17
CA VAL A 40 -0.32 -19.93 -23.12
C VAL A 40 1.19 -19.98 -23.39
N LYS A 41 1.87 -18.81 -23.34
CA LYS A 41 3.31 -18.70 -23.65
C LYS A 41 4.04 -17.89 -22.58
N PRO A 42 5.22 -18.32 -22.10
CA PRO A 42 6.07 -17.55 -21.19
C PRO A 42 6.40 -16.13 -21.68
N ALA A 43 6.50 -15.97 -22.99
CA ALA A 43 6.80 -14.70 -23.65
C ALA A 43 5.60 -13.76 -23.82
N THR A 44 4.39 -14.14 -23.40
CA THR A 44 3.18 -13.34 -23.59
C THR A 44 3.36 -11.96 -22.97
N ALA A 45 3.12 -10.91 -23.75
CA ALA A 45 3.27 -9.54 -23.31
C ALA A 45 2.05 -9.10 -22.47
N VAL A 46 2.27 -8.93 -21.17
CA VAL A 46 1.24 -8.51 -20.20
C VAL A 46 1.50 -7.07 -19.76
N ALA A 47 0.43 -6.34 -19.49
CA ALA A 47 0.57 -5.05 -18.81
C ALA A 47 1.12 -5.30 -17.40
N VAL A 48 1.99 -4.42 -16.90
CA VAL A 48 2.49 -4.50 -15.51
C VAL A 48 1.36 -4.43 -14.47
N THR A 49 0.17 -3.97 -14.86
CA THR A 49 -1.06 -3.89 -14.06
C THR A 49 -1.99 -5.09 -14.23
N ALA A 50 -1.73 -6.01 -15.16
CA ALA A 50 -2.59 -7.18 -15.40
C ALA A 50 -2.66 -8.06 -14.14
N ALA A 51 -3.81 -8.66 -13.85
CA ALA A 51 -3.95 -9.62 -12.76
C ALA A 51 -3.29 -10.95 -13.15
N LEU A 52 -2.35 -11.44 -12.35
CA LEU A 52 -1.67 -12.72 -12.57
C LEU A 52 -1.99 -13.66 -11.41
N VAL A 53 -2.48 -14.85 -11.71
CA VAL A 53 -2.84 -15.88 -10.72
C VAL A 53 -2.14 -17.19 -11.07
N VAL A 54 -1.62 -17.90 -10.08
CA VAL A 54 -1.07 -19.26 -10.24
C VAL A 54 -1.97 -20.25 -9.50
N GLU A 55 -2.70 -21.09 -10.24
CA GLU A 55 -3.56 -22.14 -9.69
C GLU A 55 -2.74 -23.24 -9.01
N GLY A 56 -3.23 -23.77 -7.88
CA GLY A 56 -2.61 -24.90 -7.17
C GLY A 56 -1.40 -24.57 -6.29
N SER A 57 -1.14 -23.30 -5.99
CA SER A 57 -0.42 -22.98 -4.76
C SER A 57 -1.45 -22.97 -3.63
N ASP A 58 -1.24 -23.74 -2.57
CA ASP A 58 -2.07 -23.65 -1.36
C ASP A 58 -1.93 -22.26 -0.68
N GLU A 59 -1.00 -21.44 -1.14
CA GLU A 59 -0.88 -20.03 -0.79
C GLU A 59 -1.91 -19.18 -1.55
N LYS A 60 -2.73 -18.47 -0.77
CA LYS A 60 -3.64 -17.44 -1.27
C LYS A 60 -2.88 -16.44 -2.14
N THR A 61 -3.29 -16.32 -3.40
CA THR A 61 -2.72 -15.34 -4.34
C THR A 61 -3.43 -14.00 -4.18
N TRP A 62 -2.71 -12.96 -3.79
CA TRP A 62 -3.22 -11.58 -3.71
C TRP A 62 -3.24 -10.89 -5.07
N VAL A 63 -4.19 -9.98 -5.29
CA VAL A 63 -4.32 -9.22 -6.55
C VAL A 63 -3.11 -8.35 -6.85
N SER A 64 -2.33 -7.98 -5.81
CA SER A 64 -1.10 -7.22 -5.98
C SER A 64 -0.11 -7.43 -4.84
N ARG A 65 1.17 -7.14 -5.09
CA ARG A 65 2.23 -7.14 -4.07
C ARG A 65 1.97 -6.15 -2.93
N GLY A 66 1.11 -5.14 -3.15
CA GLY A 66 0.71 -4.20 -2.11
C GLY A 66 0.12 -4.92 -0.90
N ALA A 67 -0.60 -6.04 -1.11
CA ALA A 67 -1.18 -6.81 -0.02
C ALA A 67 -0.14 -7.19 1.06
N HIS A 68 1.00 -7.74 0.65
CA HIS A 68 2.06 -8.13 1.60
C HIS A 68 2.64 -6.94 2.38
N LYS A 69 2.62 -5.73 1.82
CA LYS A 69 3.05 -4.54 2.55
C LYS A 69 2.09 -4.21 3.68
N LEU A 70 0.79 -4.18 3.40
CA LEU A 70 -0.21 -3.87 4.41
C LEU A 70 -0.32 -4.98 5.47
N ILE A 71 -0.22 -6.25 5.07
CA ILE A 71 -0.17 -7.39 6.01
C ILE A 71 0.96 -7.17 7.03
N GLY A 72 2.18 -6.90 6.55
CA GLY A 72 3.32 -6.65 7.43
C GLY A 72 3.10 -5.47 8.39
N ALA A 73 2.48 -4.39 7.91
CA ALA A 73 2.17 -3.23 8.75
C ALA A 73 1.12 -3.55 9.82
N LEU A 74 0.00 -4.17 9.44
CA LEU A 74 -1.08 -4.51 10.37
C LEU A 74 -0.61 -5.52 11.43
N ASP A 75 0.21 -6.50 11.04
CA ASP A 75 0.78 -7.48 11.98
C ASP A 75 1.79 -6.84 12.94
N ALA A 76 2.68 -5.98 12.42
CA ALA A 76 3.67 -5.28 13.25
C ALA A 76 3.01 -4.33 14.27
N PHE A 77 1.88 -3.71 13.91
CA PHE A 77 1.14 -2.81 14.80
C PHE A 77 0.09 -3.51 15.66
N GLY A 78 -0.28 -4.76 15.34
CA GLY A 78 -1.37 -5.47 16.02
C GLY A 78 -2.73 -4.80 15.83
N ILE A 79 -2.99 -4.22 14.65
CA ILE A 79 -4.25 -3.52 14.35
C ILE A 79 -5.30 -4.54 13.91
N ASP A 80 -6.41 -4.59 14.64
CA ASP A 80 -7.59 -5.36 14.27
C ASP A 80 -8.43 -4.61 13.21
N VAL A 81 -8.90 -5.34 12.21
CA VAL A 81 -9.71 -4.83 11.09
C VAL A 81 -11.15 -5.34 11.18
N ALA A 82 -11.42 -6.39 11.95
CA ALA A 82 -12.70 -7.08 11.95
C ALA A 82 -13.85 -6.13 12.30
N GLY A 83 -14.91 -6.15 11.47
CA GLY A 83 -16.11 -5.34 11.66
C GLY A 83 -15.95 -3.83 11.40
N ARG A 84 -14.74 -3.36 11.07
CA ARG A 84 -14.47 -1.93 10.88
C ARG A 84 -14.91 -1.45 9.50
N ARG A 85 -15.24 -0.17 9.42
CA ARG A 85 -15.38 0.55 8.17
C ARG A 85 -14.03 1.14 7.78
N CYS A 86 -13.55 0.85 6.58
CA CYS A 86 -12.20 1.20 6.15
C CYS A 86 -12.17 2.13 4.93
N LEU A 87 -11.16 2.99 4.85
CA LEU A 87 -10.79 3.76 3.66
C LEU A 87 -9.47 3.24 3.11
N ASP A 88 -9.46 2.83 1.85
CA ASP A 88 -8.26 2.55 1.07
C ASP A 88 -7.98 3.73 0.13
N ALA A 89 -7.09 4.63 0.56
CA ALA A 89 -6.72 5.84 -0.16
C ALA A 89 -5.57 5.56 -1.13
N GLY A 90 -5.89 5.37 -2.41
CA GLY A 90 -4.94 4.92 -3.44
C GLY A 90 -5.06 3.43 -3.75
N ALA A 91 -6.29 2.93 -3.87
CA ALA A 91 -6.57 1.49 -3.94
C ALA A 91 -5.89 0.79 -5.14
N SER A 92 -5.68 1.50 -6.25
CA SER A 92 -5.08 1.01 -7.49
C SER A 92 -5.68 -0.33 -7.93
N THR A 93 -4.87 -1.39 -7.99
CA THR A 93 -5.31 -2.76 -8.33
C THR A 93 -6.13 -3.44 -7.23
N GLY A 94 -6.06 -2.94 -5.99
CA GLY A 94 -6.88 -3.37 -4.85
C GLY A 94 -6.17 -4.24 -3.81
N GLY A 95 -4.84 -4.26 -3.78
CA GLY A 95 -4.09 -5.11 -2.84
C GLY A 95 -4.41 -4.81 -1.37
N PHE A 96 -4.52 -3.52 -1.00
CA PHE A 96 -4.88 -3.12 0.36
C PHE A 96 -6.35 -3.42 0.66
N THR A 97 -7.25 -3.05 -0.26
CA THR A 97 -8.68 -3.43 -0.21
C THR A 97 -8.88 -4.92 0.04
N GLU A 98 -8.17 -5.80 -0.68
CA GLU A 98 -8.28 -7.25 -0.51
C GLU A 98 -7.86 -7.71 0.90
N VAL A 99 -6.76 -7.16 1.44
CA VAL A 99 -6.29 -7.46 2.80
C VAL A 99 -7.31 -7.03 3.84
N LEU A 100 -7.90 -5.84 3.68
CA LEU A 100 -8.93 -5.35 4.61
C LEU A 100 -10.16 -6.26 4.63
N LEU A 101 -10.64 -6.67 3.44
CA LEU A 101 -11.78 -7.59 3.32
C LEU A 101 -11.49 -8.96 3.93
N ASP A 102 -10.28 -9.47 3.75
CA ASP A 102 -9.83 -10.75 4.29
C ASP A 102 -9.72 -10.73 5.81
N ARG A 103 -9.24 -9.61 6.37
CA ARG A 103 -9.22 -9.39 7.82
C ARG A 103 -10.57 -8.97 8.40
N GLY A 104 -11.65 -9.14 7.65
CA GLY A 104 -13.01 -9.01 8.17
C GLY A 104 -13.56 -7.59 8.21
N ALA A 105 -13.03 -6.64 7.43
CA ALA A 105 -13.66 -5.32 7.28
C ALA A 105 -15.15 -5.47 6.90
N ALA A 106 -16.00 -4.66 7.55
CA ALA A 106 -17.43 -4.61 7.27
C ALA A 106 -17.72 -3.92 5.93
N GLU A 107 -16.96 -2.85 5.65
CA GLU A 107 -17.01 -2.10 4.39
C GLU A 107 -15.62 -1.53 4.09
N VAL A 108 -15.24 -1.50 2.81
CA VAL A 108 -14.05 -0.79 2.33
C VAL A 108 -14.46 0.23 1.27
N VAL A 109 -14.18 1.51 1.54
CA VAL A 109 -14.25 2.57 0.53
C VAL A 109 -12.91 2.63 -0.18
N ALA A 110 -12.87 2.16 -1.43
CA ALA A 110 -11.68 2.12 -2.26
C ALA A 110 -11.63 3.36 -3.16
N VAL A 111 -10.71 4.29 -2.87
CA VAL A 111 -10.55 5.55 -3.61
C VAL A 111 -9.32 5.48 -4.52
N ASP A 112 -9.49 5.85 -5.79
CA ASP A 112 -8.37 5.98 -6.71
C ASP A 112 -8.52 7.19 -7.67
N VAL A 113 -7.40 7.78 -8.06
CA VAL A 113 -7.34 8.87 -9.05
C VAL A 113 -7.51 8.34 -10.48
N GLY A 114 -7.18 7.07 -10.72
CA GLY A 114 -7.35 6.37 -11.97
C GLY A 114 -8.80 5.94 -12.22
N TYR A 115 -8.97 5.26 -13.35
CA TYR A 115 -10.24 4.66 -13.75
C TYR A 115 -10.01 3.22 -14.19
N GLY A 116 -10.87 2.31 -13.75
CA GLY A 116 -10.85 0.90 -14.11
C GLY A 116 -9.66 0.12 -13.57
N GLN A 117 -9.01 0.58 -12.50
CA GLN A 117 -7.79 -0.08 -11.98
C GLN A 117 -8.10 -1.24 -11.04
N LEU A 118 -9.14 -1.11 -10.22
CA LEU A 118 -9.48 -2.11 -9.20
C LEU A 118 -9.89 -3.43 -9.85
N ALA A 119 -9.32 -4.54 -9.35
CA ALA A 119 -9.64 -5.89 -9.83
C ALA A 119 -11.15 -6.15 -9.78
N TRP A 120 -11.67 -6.83 -10.81
CA TRP A 120 -13.11 -7.05 -10.97
C TRP A 120 -13.75 -7.77 -9.78
N SER A 121 -13.06 -8.77 -9.21
CA SER A 121 -13.52 -9.50 -8.03
C SER A 121 -13.75 -8.60 -6.81
N LEU A 122 -12.89 -7.58 -6.63
CA LEU A 122 -13.02 -6.61 -5.55
C LEU A 122 -14.09 -5.58 -5.86
N ARG A 123 -14.15 -5.08 -7.10
CA ARG A 123 -15.18 -4.13 -7.55
C ARG A 123 -16.59 -4.69 -7.40
N SER A 124 -16.78 -5.98 -7.67
CA SER A 124 -18.08 -6.63 -7.57
C SER A 124 -18.40 -7.11 -6.14
N ASN A 125 -17.52 -6.90 -5.17
CA ASN A 125 -17.75 -7.31 -3.80
C ASN A 125 -18.76 -6.36 -3.13
N PRO A 126 -19.84 -6.86 -2.50
CA PRO A 126 -20.86 -6.01 -1.88
C PRO A 126 -20.35 -5.17 -0.71
N ARG A 127 -19.19 -5.53 -0.12
CA ARG A 127 -18.54 -4.76 0.95
C ARG A 127 -17.62 -3.66 0.41
N VAL A 128 -17.46 -3.52 -0.91
CA VAL A 128 -16.54 -2.53 -1.50
C VAL A 128 -17.34 -1.41 -2.18
N ARG A 129 -17.08 -0.18 -1.75
CA ARG A 129 -17.55 1.02 -2.44
C ARG A 129 -16.40 1.64 -3.21
N VAL A 130 -16.50 1.66 -4.53
CA VAL A 130 -15.46 2.20 -5.41
C VAL A 130 -15.71 3.68 -5.71
N ILE A 131 -14.70 4.52 -5.51
CA ILE A 131 -14.70 5.95 -5.85
C ILE A 131 -13.49 6.23 -6.75
N GLU A 132 -13.74 6.38 -8.04
CA GLU A 132 -12.69 6.58 -9.06
C GLU A 132 -12.59 8.03 -9.50
N ARG A 133 -11.52 8.34 -10.24
CA ARG A 133 -11.23 9.70 -10.74
C ARG A 133 -11.27 10.76 -9.64
N THR A 134 -10.91 10.38 -8.42
CA THR A 134 -11.01 11.24 -7.25
C THR A 134 -9.63 11.40 -6.62
N ASN A 135 -9.19 12.65 -6.48
CA ASN A 135 -7.96 12.94 -5.76
C ASN A 135 -8.21 12.90 -4.26
N VAL A 136 -7.41 12.13 -3.53
CA VAL A 136 -7.55 11.92 -2.09
C VAL A 136 -7.47 13.23 -1.28
N ARG A 137 -6.79 14.26 -1.81
CA ARG A 137 -6.71 15.60 -1.18
C ARG A 137 -8.06 16.31 -1.11
N ASP A 138 -8.99 15.93 -1.99
CA ASP A 138 -10.30 16.54 -2.17
C ASP A 138 -11.40 15.69 -1.49
N LEU A 139 -11.01 14.64 -0.74
CA LEU A 139 -11.96 13.80 -0.03
C LEU A 139 -12.60 14.54 1.14
N THR A 140 -13.87 14.19 1.35
CA THR A 140 -14.66 14.64 2.50
C THR A 140 -15.41 13.44 3.08
N PRO A 141 -15.80 13.48 4.37
CA PRO A 141 -16.64 12.44 4.96
C PRO A 141 -17.89 12.17 4.13
N ALA A 142 -18.55 13.22 3.64
CA ALA A 142 -19.76 13.09 2.82
C ALA A 142 -19.49 12.32 1.51
N ALA A 143 -18.38 12.61 0.82
CA ALA A 143 -18.02 11.94 -0.43
C ALA A 143 -17.83 10.42 -0.24
N ILE A 144 -17.28 10.01 0.91
CA ILE A 144 -17.07 8.60 1.23
C ILE A 144 -18.25 7.96 1.98
N GLY A 145 -19.33 8.69 2.27
CA GLY A 145 -20.52 8.16 2.96
C GLY A 145 -20.43 8.11 4.48
N GLY A 146 -19.65 8.99 5.10
CA GLY A 146 -19.42 9.09 6.53
C GLY A 146 -17.96 8.82 6.91
N PRO A 147 -17.54 9.13 8.15
CA PRO A 147 -16.21 8.83 8.62
C PRO A 147 -15.92 7.32 8.68
N VAL A 148 -14.65 6.94 8.72
CA VAL A 148 -14.17 5.55 8.80
C VAL A 148 -13.43 5.28 10.10
N ASP A 149 -13.34 4.01 10.47
CA ASP A 149 -12.58 3.57 11.65
C ASP A 149 -11.11 3.30 11.32
N LEU A 150 -10.77 2.94 10.09
CA LEU A 150 -9.40 2.65 9.67
C LEU A 150 -9.12 3.26 8.29
N THR A 151 -8.05 4.04 8.16
CA THR A 151 -7.57 4.53 6.87
C THR A 151 -6.20 3.94 6.56
N VAL A 152 -6.04 3.36 5.38
CA VAL A 152 -4.75 2.94 4.82
C VAL A 152 -4.46 3.79 3.58
N ALA A 153 -3.20 4.16 3.35
CA ALA A 153 -2.84 5.00 2.19
C ALA A 153 -1.54 4.54 1.52
N ASP A 154 -1.64 4.12 0.25
CA ASP A 154 -0.51 3.79 -0.63
C ASP A 154 -0.50 4.73 -1.84
N LEU A 155 0.02 5.95 -1.63
CA LEU A 155 -0.05 7.02 -2.62
C LEU A 155 1.29 7.19 -3.34
N SER A 156 1.26 7.56 -4.61
CA SER A 156 2.47 7.84 -5.41
C SER A 156 2.39 9.22 -6.03
N PHE A 157 3.54 9.86 -6.24
CA PHE A 157 3.66 11.19 -6.86
C PHE A 157 2.97 12.33 -6.08
N ILE A 158 2.72 12.14 -4.79
CA ILE A 158 2.16 13.14 -3.89
C ILE A 158 2.77 12.94 -2.50
N SER A 159 3.04 14.04 -1.79
CA SER A 159 3.48 14.00 -0.40
C SER A 159 2.30 13.74 0.54
N LEU A 160 2.51 12.92 1.56
CA LEU A 160 1.55 12.71 2.65
C LEU A 160 1.20 14.01 3.35
N ALA A 161 2.11 14.99 3.41
CA ALA A 161 1.84 16.26 4.06
C ALA A 161 0.68 17.04 3.42
N THR A 162 0.46 16.84 2.11
CA THR A 162 -0.63 17.46 1.34
C THR A 162 -1.96 16.75 1.55
N VAL A 163 -1.95 15.43 1.74
CA VAL A 163 -3.18 14.61 1.80
C VAL A 163 -3.66 14.34 3.22
N LEU A 164 -2.76 14.37 4.21
CA LEU A 164 -3.11 14.11 5.61
C LEU A 164 -4.30 14.92 6.12
N PRO A 165 -4.48 16.23 5.81
CA PRO A 165 -5.66 16.97 6.25
C PRO A 165 -6.99 16.35 5.79
N ALA A 166 -7.05 15.82 4.56
CA ALA A 166 -8.25 15.18 4.04
C ALA A 166 -8.45 13.80 4.66
N LEU A 167 -7.37 13.02 4.83
CA LEU A 167 -7.43 11.70 5.46
C LEU A 167 -7.89 11.78 6.92
N THR A 168 -7.33 12.72 7.70
CA THR A 168 -7.71 12.90 9.10
C THR A 168 -9.15 13.39 9.24
N ALA A 169 -9.61 14.28 8.36
CA ALA A 169 -11.01 14.74 8.34
C ALA A 169 -12.01 13.61 8.04
N CYS A 170 -11.59 12.57 7.30
CA CYS A 170 -12.42 11.40 6.96
C CYS A 170 -12.46 10.33 8.06
N CYS A 171 -11.77 10.52 9.18
CA CYS A 171 -11.63 9.51 10.22
C CYS A 171 -12.47 9.84 11.45
N GLN A 172 -12.93 8.79 12.14
CA GLN A 172 -13.46 8.93 13.50
C GLN A 172 -12.35 9.35 14.48
N PRO A 173 -12.67 9.96 15.63
CA PRO A 173 -11.67 10.32 16.64
C PRO A 173 -10.86 9.12 17.17
N HIS A 174 -11.49 7.94 17.27
CA HIS A 174 -10.86 6.69 17.73
C HIS A 174 -10.17 5.90 16.61
N ALA A 175 -10.18 6.41 15.38
CA ALA A 175 -9.69 5.67 14.22
C ALA A 175 -8.17 5.49 14.23
N ASP A 176 -7.71 4.50 13.47
CA ASP A 176 -6.30 4.32 13.14
C ASP A 176 -6.06 4.81 11.71
N ILE A 177 -4.96 5.53 11.47
CA ILE A 177 -4.49 5.86 10.12
C ILE A 177 -3.12 5.23 9.92
N VAL A 178 -2.97 4.48 8.83
CA VAL A 178 -1.75 3.73 8.50
C VAL A 178 -1.24 4.17 7.12
N PRO A 179 -0.67 5.38 6.98
CA PRO A 179 -0.15 5.84 5.70
C PRO A 179 1.25 5.26 5.43
N MET A 180 1.53 4.97 4.16
CA MET A 180 2.85 4.55 3.72
C MET A 180 3.68 5.75 3.26
N VAL A 181 4.69 6.10 4.05
CA VAL A 181 5.72 7.09 3.75
C VAL A 181 6.65 6.52 2.66
N LYS A 182 6.77 7.26 1.56
CA LYS A 182 7.65 6.95 0.44
C LYS A 182 8.69 8.05 0.30
N PRO A 183 9.92 7.89 0.82
CA PRO A 183 10.91 8.96 0.86
C PRO A 183 11.09 9.71 -0.47
N GLN A 184 11.06 9.00 -1.60
CA GLN A 184 11.18 9.58 -2.95
C GLN A 184 10.08 10.59 -3.34
N PHE A 185 8.98 10.65 -2.59
CA PHE A 185 7.90 11.63 -2.79
C PHE A 185 7.80 12.65 -1.65
N GLU A 186 8.59 12.50 -0.59
CA GLU A 186 8.61 13.38 0.59
C GLU A 186 9.84 14.29 0.62
N VAL A 187 11.00 13.81 0.14
CA VAL A 187 12.23 14.59 0.10
C VAL A 187 12.25 15.56 -1.09
N GLY A 188 13.12 16.58 -1.02
CA GLY A 188 13.30 17.52 -2.12
C GLY A 188 13.80 16.83 -3.40
N LYS A 189 13.46 17.38 -4.58
CA LYS A 189 13.86 16.79 -5.88
C LYS A 189 15.37 16.59 -6.01
N ASP A 190 16.16 17.48 -5.43
CA ASP A 190 17.64 17.44 -5.45
C ASP A 190 18.23 16.36 -4.54
N GLN A 191 17.40 15.74 -3.69
CA GLN A 191 17.78 14.69 -2.74
C GLN A 191 17.39 13.29 -3.24
N VAL A 192 16.76 13.20 -4.42
CA VAL A 192 16.41 11.93 -5.06
C VAL A 192 17.54 11.50 -6.00
N GLY A 193 18.14 10.35 -5.73
CA GLY A 193 19.24 9.82 -6.51
C GLY A 193 18.84 9.30 -7.90
N ALA A 194 19.84 8.80 -8.63
CA ALA A 194 19.64 8.19 -9.94
C ALA A 194 18.56 7.09 -9.91
N GLY A 195 17.69 7.07 -10.91
CA GLY A 195 16.58 6.10 -10.99
C GLY A 195 15.39 6.40 -10.06
N GLY A 196 15.38 7.57 -9.39
CA GLY A 196 14.29 7.95 -8.49
C GLY A 196 14.37 7.27 -7.12
N VAL A 197 15.58 6.91 -6.67
CA VAL A 197 15.81 6.14 -5.44
C VAL A 197 16.46 7.00 -4.37
N VAL A 198 15.93 6.93 -3.14
CA VAL A 198 16.52 7.56 -1.95
C VAL A 198 17.29 6.49 -1.17
N SER A 199 18.60 6.45 -1.39
CA SER A 199 19.50 5.46 -0.75
C SER A 199 20.07 5.91 0.59
N ASP A 200 20.17 7.22 0.85
CA ASP A 200 20.71 7.73 2.13
C ASP A 200 19.72 7.43 3.28
N PRO A 201 20.11 6.61 4.28
CA PRO A 201 19.27 6.29 5.41
C PRO A 201 18.80 7.52 6.21
N ARG A 202 19.59 8.59 6.23
CA ARG A 202 19.23 9.84 6.91
C ARG A 202 18.05 10.51 6.23
N LEU A 203 18.09 10.62 4.90
CA LEU A 203 16.98 11.18 4.11
C LEU A 203 15.70 10.35 4.23
N ARG A 204 15.84 9.02 4.34
CA ARG A 204 14.70 8.13 4.62
C ARG A 204 14.08 8.43 5.99
N GLY A 205 14.91 8.62 7.03
CA GLY A 205 14.45 9.06 8.34
C GLY A 205 13.78 10.44 8.30
N ASP A 206 14.41 11.42 7.65
CA ASP A 206 13.90 12.80 7.50
C ASP A 206 12.49 12.82 6.90
N ALA A 207 12.23 11.99 5.89
CA ALA A 207 10.91 11.82 5.31
C ALA A 207 9.88 11.34 6.35
N VAL A 208 10.24 10.35 7.17
CA VAL A 208 9.34 9.80 8.20
C VAL A 208 9.08 10.83 9.30
N TRP A 209 10.12 11.52 9.79
CA TRP A 209 9.97 12.59 10.79
C TRP A 209 9.11 13.74 10.28
N ALA A 210 9.29 14.16 9.02
CA ALA A 210 8.49 15.24 8.43
C ALA A 210 7.00 14.90 8.37
N VAL A 211 6.66 13.66 7.98
CA VAL A 211 5.26 13.20 7.94
C VAL A 211 4.69 13.08 9.36
N ALA A 212 5.46 12.53 10.31
CA ALA A 212 5.03 12.42 11.71
C ALA A 212 4.77 13.80 12.34
N ALA A 213 5.65 14.77 12.10
CA ALA A 213 5.47 16.16 12.56
C ALA A 213 4.23 16.81 11.94
N ARG A 214 3.99 16.58 10.65
CA ARG A 214 2.78 17.08 9.98
C ARG A 214 1.50 16.46 10.55
N ALA A 215 1.50 15.16 10.82
CA ALA A 215 0.37 14.50 11.48
C ALA A 215 0.12 15.08 12.87
N SER A 216 1.17 15.28 13.67
CA SER A 216 1.06 15.84 15.02
C SER A 216 0.47 17.25 15.00
N GLY A 217 0.86 18.10 14.04
CA GLY A 217 0.27 19.42 13.81
C GLY A 217 -1.21 19.40 13.39
N LEU A 218 -1.75 18.24 13.01
CA LEU A 218 -3.17 18.02 12.72
C LEU A 218 -3.91 17.33 13.89
N GLY A 219 -3.25 17.15 15.03
CA GLY A 219 -3.80 16.46 16.20
C GLY A 219 -3.71 14.93 16.15
N TRP A 220 -2.88 14.37 15.25
CA TRP A 220 -2.69 12.92 15.11
C TRP A 220 -1.29 12.51 15.51
N GLN A 221 -1.17 11.74 16.59
CA GLN A 221 0.11 11.33 17.15
C GLN A 221 0.58 10.01 16.53
N THR A 222 1.89 9.87 16.38
CA THR A 222 2.50 8.62 15.92
C THR A 222 2.57 7.64 17.09
N VAL A 223 2.06 6.43 16.88
CA VAL A 223 2.03 5.33 17.88
C VAL A 223 2.98 4.19 17.47
N GLY A 224 3.32 4.11 16.19
CA GLY A 224 4.22 3.10 15.66
C GLY A 224 4.87 3.51 14.35
N VAL A 225 6.06 2.96 14.11
CA VAL A 225 6.81 3.09 12.86
C VAL A 225 7.34 1.71 12.50
N THR A 226 7.16 1.30 11.25
CA THR A 226 7.75 0.06 10.72
C THR A 226 8.15 0.22 9.26
N ALA A 227 9.15 -0.53 8.81
CA ALA A 227 9.48 -0.59 7.38
C ALA A 227 8.48 -1.50 6.65
N SER A 228 8.18 -1.17 5.40
CA SER A 228 7.50 -2.08 4.48
C SER A 228 8.40 -3.32 4.27
N PRO A 229 7.85 -4.55 4.37
CA PRO A 229 8.63 -5.78 4.18
C PRO A 229 9.12 -5.95 2.74
N LEU A 230 8.55 -5.20 1.80
CA LEU A 230 8.92 -5.22 0.38
C LEU A 230 9.30 -3.81 -0.09
N PRO A 231 10.40 -3.66 -0.85
CA PRO A 231 10.73 -2.39 -1.46
C PRO A 231 9.75 -2.04 -2.59
N GLY A 232 9.68 -0.75 -2.91
CA GLY A 232 8.99 -0.22 -4.07
C GLY A 232 9.55 -0.78 -5.39
N PRO A 233 8.84 -0.61 -6.53
CA PRO A 233 9.24 -1.21 -7.81
C PRO A 233 10.64 -0.84 -8.30
N SER A 234 11.13 0.36 -7.94
CA SER A 234 12.47 0.85 -8.27
C SER A 234 13.51 0.58 -7.18
N GLY A 235 13.16 -0.11 -6.09
CA GLY A 235 14.05 -0.41 -4.97
C GLY A 235 13.97 0.56 -3.78
N ASN A 236 13.08 1.56 -3.80
CA ASN A 236 12.90 2.45 -2.64
C ASN A 236 12.39 1.67 -1.43
N VAL A 237 12.97 1.96 -0.28
CA VAL A 237 12.47 1.48 1.02
C VAL A 237 11.38 2.42 1.48
N GLU A 238 10.26 1.85 1.90
CA GLU A 238 9.04 2.56 2.25
C GLU A 238 8.70 2.23 3.70
N TYR A 239 8.00 3.12 4.39
CA TYR A 239 7.72 2.99 5.82
C TYR A 239 6.24 3.20 6.10
N PHE A 240 5.70 2.50 7.08
CA PHE A 240 4.37 2.79 7.59
C PHE A 240 4.47 3.56 8.89
N LEU A 241 3.62 4.57 9.02
CA LEU A 241 3.31 5.19 10.31
C LEU A 241 1.98 4.61 10.80
N TRP A 242 1.83 4.45 12.11
CA TRP A 242 0.53 4.26 12.75
C TRP A 242 0.19 5.52 13.50
N LEU A 243 -0.92 6.16 13.13
CA LEU A 243 -1.36 7.43 13.67
C LEU A 243 -2.70 7.29 14.39
N ARG A 244 -2.86 7.96 15.52
CA ARG A 244 -4.11 8.07 16.28
C ARG A 244 -4.31 9.47 16.83
N ALA A 245 -5.55 9.97 16.85
CA ALA A 245 -5.88 11.25 17.47
C ALA A 245 -5.98 11.14 19.00
N ASP A 246 -6.63 10.08 19.49
CA ASP A 246 -6.78 9.78 20.91
C ASP A 246 -5.95 8.52 21.28
N THR A 247 -4.88 8.73 22.05
CA THR A 247 -3.93 7.69 22.47
C THR A 247 -3.09 8.15 23.65
N ASP A 248 -2.83 7.23 24.58
CA ASP A 248 -1.85 7.34 25.67
C ASP A 248 -0.46 6.79 25.27
N ARG A 249 -0.34 6.24 24.06
CA ARG A 249 0.86 5.57 23.53
C ARG A 249 1.59 6.40 22.46
N ALA A 250 1.43 7.73 22.49
CA ALA A 250 2.11 8.60 21.54
C ALA A 250 3.63 8.50 21.70
N LEU A 251 4.34 8.16 20.62
CA LEU A 251 5.79 8.23 20.56
C LEU A 251 6.21 9.69 20.43
N THR A 252 6.98 10.19 21.39
CA THR A 252 7.45 11.59 21.40
C THR A 252 8.97 11.67 21.64
N GLY A 253 9.60 12.76 21.18
CA GLY A 253 11.02 13.00 21.38
C GLY A 253 11.90 11.80 21.00
N ASP A 254 12.69 11.33 21.96
CA ASP A 254 13.65 10.23 21.80
C ASP A 254 12.98 8.88 21.44
N GLU A 255 11.74 8.64 21.87
CA GLU A 255 11.03 7.40 21.54
C GLU A 255 10.66 7.32 20.07
N LEU A 256 10.22 8.46 19.50
CA LEU A 256 9.95 8.57 18.07
C LEU A 256 11.24 8.46 17.26
N ASP A 257 12.31 9.15 17.68
CA ASP A 257 13.63 9.05 17.03
C ASP A 257 14.13 7.60 17.01
N ALA A 258 14.07 6.89 18.15
CA ALA A 258 14.46 5.50 18.24
C ALA A 258 13.61 4.59 17.34
N ALA A 259 12.29 4.79 17.29
CA ALA A 259 11.40 4.01 16.43
C ALA A 259 11.69 4.22 14.94
N VAL A 260 11.94 5.46 14.51
CA VAL A 260 12.31 5.77 13.11
C VAL A 260 13.66 5.16 12.76
N ARG A 261 14.69 5.33 13.61
CA ARG A 261 16.01 4.72 13.36
C ARG A 261 15.95 3.21 13.27
N ARG A 262 15.19 2.56 14.16
CA ARG A 262 14.97 1.11 14.13
C ARG A 262 14.33 0.69 12.81
N ALA A 263 13.25 1.34 12.39
CA ALA A 263 12.60 1.03 11.11
C ALA A 263 13.54 1.22 9.91
N VAL A 264 14.38 2.27 9.92
CA VAL A 264 15.37 2.50 8.85
C VAL A 264 16.47 1.44 8.83
N ALA A 265 16.89 0.94 10.00
CA ALA A 265 17.93 -0.08 10.12
C ALA A 265 17.43 -1.50 9.79
N GLU A 266 16.23 -1.85 10.22
CA GLU A 266 15.62 -3.18 10.02
C GLU A 266 14.96 -3.36 8.65
N GLY A 267 14.66 -2.25 7.96
CA GLY A 267 14.06 -2.29 6.64
C GLY A 267 14.97 -2.93 5.57
N PRO A 268 14.39 -3.34 4.41
CA PRO A 268 15.16 -3.81 3.26
C PRO A 268 16.27 -2.82 2.90
N GLN A 269 17.43 -3.32 2.44
CA GLN A 269 18.57 -2.47 2.02
C GLN A 269 18.71 -2.43 0.50
#